data_AF-A0A7S0E2W5-F1
#
_entry.id   AF-A0A7S0E2W5-F1
#
_cell.length_a   1.000
_cell.length_b   1.000
_cell.length_c   1.000
_cell.angle_alpha   90.00
_cell.angle_beta   90.00
_cell.angle_gamma   90.00
#
_symmetry.space_group_name_H-M   'P 1'
#
loop_
_entity.id
_entity.type
_entity.pdbx_description
1 polymer ?
#
loop_
_entity_poly.entity_id
_entity_poly.type
_entity_poly.pdbx_seq_one_letter_code
_entity_poly.pdbx_strand_id
1 'polypeptide(L)'
;RLVKMDVVKDNFEEALVKLAELLPSCSFVAIDEEMTGIQIDKTTHPCFGDSCETRYLKMKKVTEEYNLMQVGLCLFREVSPNKLEAFPFNFYVFPAKQVSGRIHMSFSTAHFHVDNNMDFNKWISRGVPYISHQQYEQRLQSFTPQPDAIISPKRSPKPVTRQDDKVFVESAVKKLEEWYNDANNTEEFEMPECNYFLYNALTNEIDKLSGVVRRNKDPEDRRKFVVLVKKVTEEEKESLKQSEIEEKKDRLKLHSGFLRVLHLLKEHKKPLVGHNLMYDLLFFFSHFQGSLPESLGEFKSQLGENFPEIWDTKHLSFQSKQFSDTILGQLYEKCCEKMPEVSVTIHEDFPNYEQSTQHHEAGYDAYMTGVVFAKLKSGQLAPEEYKNKCYLMRSLFVLNLSGADEMIEKGALVVLHGFAPSVKTGDLLSIFRIDGTDVQINIRWVDDFSAIAVTSCDTYEDAIALIDENRSTKCDFCSYDEWTDKEKELSSPAAAKMSTPLPQKEGEQGKRGTKRGRDSQEGVEEEKTEKKKKEETSAEG
;
A
#
# COMPACT_ATOMS: atom_id res chain seq x y z
N ARG A 1 1.57 22.99 -25.04
CA ARG A 1 1.43 21.56 -25.38
C ARG A 1 0.45 20.99 -24.38
N LEU A 2 -0.53 20.18 -24.81
CA LEU A 2 -1.47 19.54 -23.89
C LEU A 2 -0.70 18.68 -22.88
N VAL A 3 -1.11 18.76 -21.61
CA VAL A 3 -0.65 17.87 -20.54
C VAL A 3 -1.16 16.47 -20.86
N LYS A 4 -0.29 15.46 -20.81
CA LYS A 4 -0.73 14.06 -20.95
C LYS A 4 -1.40 13.63 -19.64
N MET A 5 -2.63 13.10 -19.73
CA MET A 5 -3.34 12.49 -18.59
C MET A 5 -2.51 11.37 -17.97
N ASP A 6 -2.00 10.45 -18.80
CA ASP A 6 -1.08 9.41 -18.35
C ASP A 6 0.25 10.00 -17.89
N VAL A 7 0.51 9.90 -16.60
CA VAL A 7 1.77 10.28 -15.96
C VAL A 7 2.61 9.04 -15.71
N VAL A 8 3.79 9.05 -16.32
CA VAL A 8 4.83 8.04 -16.23
C VAL A 8 6.15 8.72 -15.85
N LYS A 9 7.21 7.96 -15.57
CA LYS A 9 8.51 8.50 -15.13
C LYS A 9 9.09 9.57 -16.09
N ASP A 10 8.77 9.50 -17.38
CA ASP A 10 9.36 10.38 -18.40
C ASP A 10 8.72 11.79 -18.43
N ASN A 11 7.46 11.93 -17.99
CA ASN A 11 6.74 13.22 -17.93
C ASN A 11 6.34 13.60 -16.48
N PHE A 12 6.83 12.88 -15.47
CA PHE A 12 6.46 13.09 -14.07
C PHE A 12 6.81 14.49 -13.56
N GLU A 13 7.97 15.04 -13.91
CA GLU A 13 8.37 16.38 -13.44
C GLU A 13 7.44 17.48 -13.99
N GLU A 14 7.03 17.38 -15.27
CA GLU A 14 6.07 18.32 -15.87
C GLU A 14 4.71 18.22 -15.17
N ALA A 15 4.23 17.00 -14.91
CA ALA A 15 2.98 16.77 -14.20
C ALA A 15 3.04 17.31 -12.76
N LEU A 16 4.15 17.13 -12.06
CA LEU A 16 4.33 17.59 -10.68
C LEU A 16 4.33 19.12 -10.59
N VAL A 17 4.99 19.81 -11.52
CA VAL A 17 4.94 21.29 -11.59
C VAL A 17 3.51 21.75 -11.77
N LYS A 18 2.77 21.16 -12.73
CA LYS A 18 1.36 21.51 -12.97
C LYS A 18 0.48 21.21 -11.76
N LEU A 19 0.71 20.08 -11.09
CA LEU A 19 -0.03 19.71 -9.87
C LEU A 19 0.20 20.75 -8.76
N ALA A 20 1.45 21.16 -8.54
CA ALA A 20 1.80 22.18 -7.54
C ALA A 20 1.21 23.56 -7.87
N GLU A 21 1.10 23.92 -9.16
CA GLU A 21 0.43 25.15 -9.60
C GLU A 21 -1.08 25.13 -9.35
N LEU A 22 -1.73 23.98 -9.58
CA LEU A 22 -3.19 23.85 -9.53
C LEU A 22 -3.71 23.70 -8.10
N LEU A 23 -3.07 22.86 -7.29
CA LEU A 23 -3.53 22.47 -5.95
C LEU A 23 -3.97 23.65 -5.07
N PRO A 24 -3.22 24.77 -4.95
CA PRO A 24 -3.62 25.91 -4.11
C PRO A 24 -5.03 26.43 -4.45
N SER A 25 -5.37 26.47 -5.73
CA SER A 25 -6.63 27.03 -6.25
C SER A 25 -7.80 26.03 -6.27
N CYS A 26 -7.54 24.75 -6.03
CA CYS A 26 -8.59 23.72 -6.07
C CYS A 26 -9.50 23.78 -4.85
N SER A 27 -10.78 23.44 -5.08
CA SER A 27 -11.81 23.31 -4.07
C SER A 27 -11.74 21.94 -3.38
N PHE A 28 -11.44 20.88 -4.14
CA PHE A 28 -11.25 19.51 -3.63
C PHE A 28 -10.45 18.66 -4.64
N VAL A 29 -10.02 17.48 -4.19
CA VAL A 29 -9.33 16.47 -5.00
C VAL A 29 -10.11 15.17 -4.92
N ALA A 30 -10.42 14.56 -6.06
CA ALA A 30 -10.96 13.20 -6.11
C ALA A 30 -9.84 12.19 -6.39
N ILE A 31 -9.93 11.02 -5.77
CA ILE A 31 -8.98 9.91 -5.91
C ILE A 31 -9.71 8.61 -6.24
N ASP A 32 -9.06 7.78 -7.03
CA ASP A 32 -9.40 6.38 -7.31
C ASP A 32 -8.10 5.63 -7.64
N GLU A 33 -8.06 4.32 -7.44
CA GLU A 33 -6.85 3.51 -7.60
C GLU A 33 -7.12 2.18 -8.29
N GLU A 34 -6.18 1.75 -9.14
CA GLU A 34 -6.19 0.39 -9.68
C GLU A 34 -5.13 -0.47 -8.98
N MET A 35 -5.56 -1.59 -8.39
CA MET A 35 -4.70 -2.50 -7.64
C MET A 35 -4.54 -3.86 -8.32
N THR A 36 -3.51 -4.63 -7.92
CA THR A 36 -3.28 -5.99 -8.41
C THR A 36 -4.20 -7.05 -7.76
N GLY A 37 -4.98 -6.66 -6.75
CA GLY A 37 -5.98 -7.51 -6.11
C GLY A 37 -6.65 -6.83 -4.92
N ILE A 38 -7.87 -7.27 -4.60
CA ILE A 38 -8.69 -6.75 -3.50
C ILE A 38 -9.21 -7.84 -2.56
N GLN A 39 -8.78 -9.09 -2.78
CA GLN A 39 -9.23 -10.24 -1.98
C GLN A 39 -8.19 -11.36 -2.05
N ILE A 40 -7.89 -12.01 -0.92
CA ILE A 40 -6.92 -13.12 -0.86
C ILE A 40 -7.69 -14.45 -0.83
N ASP A 41 -8.38 -14.69 0.29
CA ASP A 41 -9.13 -15.90 0.54
C ASP A 41 -10.31 -15.61 1.49
N LYS A 42 -10.95 -16.69 1.98
CA LYS A 42 -12.12 -16.57 2.85
C LYS A 42 -11.87 -15.82 4.16
N THR A 43 -10.63 -15.79 4.65
CA THR A 43 -10.28 -15.10 5.89
C THR A 43 -10.36 -13.57 5.74
N THR A 44 -10.24 -13.06 4.51
CA THR A 44 -10.31 -11.63 4.19
C THR A 44 -11.68 -11.18 3.69
N HIS A 45 -12.65 -12.10 3.55
CA HIS A 45 -13.98 -11.73 3.08
C HIS A 45 -14.70 -10.82 4.09
N PRO A 46 -15.39 -9.77 3.60
CA PRO A 46 -16.19 -8.91 4.43
C PRO A 46 -17.44 -9.65 4.92
N CYS A 47 -17.69 -9.56 6.22
CA CYS A 47 -18.85 -10.13 6.89
C CYS A 47 -19.65 -9.05 7.63
N PHE A 48 -20.97 -9.20 7.73
CA PHE A 48 -21.82 -8.27 8.48
C PHE A 48 -21.47 -8.18 9.96
N GLY A 49 -20.93 -9.26 10.54
CA GLY A 49 -20.47 -9.29 11.94
C GLY A 49 -19.07 -8.73 12.17
N ASP A 50 -18.41 -8.20 11.14
CA ASP A 50 -17.13 -7.53 11.35
C ASP A 50 -17.35 -6.20 12.06
N SER A 51 -16.68 -6.00 13.19
CA SER A 51 -16.43 -4.65 13.70
C SER A 51 -15.56 -3.88 12.71
N CYS A 52 -15.57 -2.54 12.76
CA CYS A 52 -14.71 -1.73 11.91
C CYS A 52 -13.22 -2.09 12.09
N GLU A 53 -12.78 -2.38 13.33
CA GLU A 53 -11.43 -2.88 13.62
C GLU A 53 -11.15 -4.22 12.91
N THR A 54 -12.06 -5.19 13.03
CA THR A 54 -11.90 -6.50 12.36
C THR A 54 -11.85 -6.33 10.85
N ARG A 55 -12.71 -5.46 10.30
CA ARG A 55 -12.71 -5.14 8.87
C ARG A 55 -11.38 -4.53 8.45
N TYR A 56 -10.87 -3.56 9.20
CA TYR A 56 -9.57 -2.95 8.97
C TYR A 56 -8.46 -3.99 8.93
N LEU A 57 -8.38 -4.90 9.92
CA LEU A 57 -7.35 -5.94 9.97
C LEU A 57 -7.43 -6.91 8.79
N LYS A 58 -8.64 -7.26 8.33
CA LYS A 58 -8.83 -8.05 7.10
C LYS A 58 -8.32 -7.30 5.86
N MET A 59 -8.68 -6.03 5.72
CA MET A 59 -8.28 -5.20 4.58
C MET A 59 -6.78 -4.87 4.60
N LYS A 60 -6.17 -4.72 5.79
CA LYS A 60 -4.72 -4.56 5.99
C LYS A 60 -3.97 -5.74 5.37
N LYS A 61 -4.37 -6.98 5.66
CA LYS A 61 -3.76 -8.18 5.06
C LYS A 61 -3.81 -8.17 3.53
N VAL A 62 -4.96 -7.77 2.96
CA VAL A 62 -5.11 -7.62 1.50
C VAL A 62 -4.15 -6.57 0.94
N THR A 63 -4.06 -5.43 1.61
CA THR A 63 -3.23 -4.30 1.19
C THR A 63 -1.73 -4.61 1.28
N GLU A 64 -1.31 -5.42 2.25
CA GLU A 64 0.07 -5.86 2.42
C GLU A 64 0.49 -6.94 1.39
N GLU A 65 -0.48 -7.63 0.79
CA GLU A 65 -0.25 -8.69 -0.20
C GLU A 65 -0.19 -8.16 -1.64
N TYR A 66 -1.04 -7.18 -1.96
CA TYR A 66 -1.20 -6.65 -3.31
C TYR A 66 -0.53 -5.28 -3.51
N ASN A 67 -0.43 -4.83 -4.75
CA ASN A 67 0.26 -3.59 -5.13
C ASN A 67 -0.65 -2.61 -5.88
N LEU A 68 -0.27 -1.34 -5.83
CA LEU A 68 -0.82 -0.29 -6.68
C LEU A 68 -0.26 -0.33 -8.09
N MET A 69 -1.14 -0.14 -9.06
CA MET A 69 -0.82 -0.04 -10.48
C MET A 69 -0.98 1.38 -11.00
N GLN A 70 -2.15 1.97 -10.73
CA GLN A 70 -2.47 3.36 -11.05
C GLN A 70 -3.01 4.09 -9.84
N VAL A 71 -2.70 5.38 -9.77
CA VAL A 71 -3.34 6.33 -8.86
C VAL A 71 -3.94 7.44 -9.71
N GLY A 72 -5.26 7.52 -9.72
CA GLY A 72 -6.03 8.56 -10.38
C GLY A 72 -6.24 9.74 -9.43
N LEU A 73 -5.86 10.93 -9.86
CA LEU A 73 -6.15 12.17 -9.12
C LEU A 73 -6.87 13.13 -10.06
N CYS A 74 -8.05 13.58 -9.68
CA CYS A 74 -8.75 14.64 -10.40
C CYS A 74 -8.94 15.86 -9.49
N LEU A 75 -8.31 16.96 -9.87
CA LEU A 75 -8.42 18.24 -9.16
C LEU A 75 -9.66 18.98 -9.67
N PHE A 76 -10.43 19.59 -8.76
CA PHE A 76 -11.60 20.38 -9.11
C PHE A 76 -11.44 21.81 -8.62
N ARG A 77 -11.60 22.78 -9.51
CA ARG A 77 -11.55 24.21 -9.21
C ARG A 77 -12.87 24.86 -9.53
N GLU A 78 -13.48 25.53 -8.57
CA GLU A 78 -14.67 26.34 -8.82
C GLU A 78 -14.29 27.66 -9.48
N VAL A 79 -14.81 27.91 -10.69
CA VAL A 79 -14.56 29.15 -11.45
C VAL A 79 -15.67 30.17 -11.19
N SER A 80 -16.89 29.69 -10.99
CA SER A 80 -18.06 30.48 -10.59
C SER A 80 -19.07 29.54 -9.91
N PRO A 81 -20.09 30.05 -9.20
CA PRO A 81 -21.11 29.20 -8.57
C PRO A 81 -21.67 28.14 -9.53
N ASN A 82 -21.61 26.87 -9.13
CA ASN A 82 -22.02 25.69 -9.93
C ASN A 82 -21.26 25.47 -11.25
N LYS A 83 -20.09 26.08 -11.44
CA LYS A 83 -19.19 25.81 -12.58
C LYS A 83 -17.79 25.43 -12.10
N LEU A 84 -17.39 24.21 -12.41
CA LEU A 84 -16.10 23.64 -12.02
C LEU A 84 -15.27 23.28 -13.25
N GLU A 85 -13.96 23.48 -13.12
CA GLU A 85 -12.97 22.92 -14.02
C GLU A 85 -12.33 21.69 -13.37
N ALA A 86 -12.15 20.64 -14.17
CA ALA A 86 -11.52 19.39 -13.78
C ALA A 86 -10.14 19.23 -14.43
N PHE A 87 -9.19 18.73 -13.65
CA PHE A 87 -7.81 18.47 -14.07
C PHE A 87 -7.42 17.04 -13.68
N PRO A 88 -7.70 16.06 -14.55
CA PRO A 88 -7.42 14.65 -14.29
C PRO A 88 -5.96 14.28 -14.58
N PHE A 89 -5.38 13.49 -13.68
CA PHE A 89 -4.06 12.88 -13.78
C PHE A 89 -4.18 11.38 -13.51
N ASN A 90 -3.59 10.56 -14.37
CA ASN A 90 -3.54 9.11 -14.20
C ASN A 90 -2.09 8.67 -14.02
N PHE A 91 -1.65 8.47 -12.78
CA PHE A 91 -0.28 8.12 -12.48
C PHE A 91 -0.08 6.61 -12.51
N TYR A 92 0.73 6.12 -13.44
CA TYR A 92 1.24 4.74 -13.35
C TYR A 92 2.35 4.73 -12.31
N VAL A 93 2.24 3.89 -11.28
CA VAL A 93 3.21 3.85 -10.16
C VAL A 93 3.88 2.49 -10.06
N PHE A 94 5.20 2.47 -9.82
CA PHE A 94 5.94 1.22 -9.65
C PHE A 94 7.04 1.38 -8.59
N PRO A 95 7.32 0.38 -7.74
CA PRO A 95 8.36 0.49 -6.72
C PRO A 95 9.71 0.92 -7.30
N ALA A 96 10.40 1.86 -6.64
CA ALA A 96 11.73 2.26 -7.07
C ALA A 96 12.73 1.08 -6.98
N LYS A 97 13.76 1.07 -7.82
CA LYS A 97 14.75 -0.03 -7.91
C LYS A 97 15.42 -0.41 -6.58
N GLN A 98 15.47 0.52 -5.64
CA GLN A 98 16.08 0.32 -4.32
C GLN A 98 15.12 -0.29 -3.29
N VAL A 99 13.84 -0.47 -3.64
CA VAL A 99 12.84 -1.16 -2.83
C VAL A 99 12.91 -2.65 -3.15
N SER A 100 13.17 -3.50 -2.14
CA SER A 100 13.05 -4.94 -2.31
C SER A 100 11.61 -5.37 -2.06
N GLY A 101 11.05 -6.21 -2.91
CA GLY A 101 9.70 -6.74 -2.73
C GLY A 101 9.35 -7.79 -3.78
N ARG A 102 8.11 -8.25 -3.72
CA ARG A 102 7.48 -9.10 -4.72
C ARG A 102 6.18 -8.43 -5.15
N ILE A 103 5.74 -8.76 -6.35
CA ILE A 103 4.42 -8.36 -6.84
C ILE A 103 3.57 -9.60 -6.86
N HIS A 104 2.45 -9.56 -6.14
CA HIS A 104 1.40 -10.56 -6.25
C HIS A 104 0.21 -9.95 -6.98
N MET A 105 -0.49 -10.78 -7.74
CA MET A 105 -1.64 -10.36 -8.54
C MET A 105 -2.65 -11.49 -8.57
N SER A 106 -3.92 -11.16 -8.34
CA SER A 106 -4.99 -12.14 -8.43
C SER A 106 -5.32 -12.43 -9.90
N PHE A 107 -5.63 -13.69 -10.24
CA PHE A 107 -5.98 -14.06 -11.62
C PHE A 107 -7.23 -13.32 -12.13
N SER A 108 -8.25 -13.17 -11.28
CA SER A 108 -9.47 -12.43 -11.64
C SER A 108 -9.19 -10.96 -11.91
N THR A 109 -8.34 -10.32 -11.10
CA THR A 109 -7.93 -8.92 -11.31
C THR A 109 -7.09 -8.77 -12.57
N ALA A 110 -6.19 -9.71 -12.86
CA ALA A 110 -5.42 -9.70 -14.10
C ALA A 110 -6.32 -9.76 -15.35
N HIS A 111 -7.31 -10.67 -15.37
CA HIS A 111 -8.28 -10.76 -16.46
C HIS A 111 -9.11 -9.49 -16.58
N PHE A 112 -9.65 -8.98 -15.48
CA PHE A 112 -10.41 -7.73 -15.45
C PHE A 112 -9.62 -6.56 -16.03
N HIS A 113 -8.35 -6.40 -15.65
CA HIS A 113 -7.49 -5.33 -16.15
C HIS A 113 -7.15 -5.48 -17.63
N VAL A 114 -6.98 -6.70 -18.13
CA VAL A 114 -6.82 -6.94 -19.58
C VAL A 114 -8.07 -6.53 -20.34
N ASP A 115 -9.26 -6.90 -19.85
CA ASP A 115 -10.54 -6.57 -20.49
C ASP A 115 -10.80 -5.05 -20.50
N ASN A 116 -10.23 -4.31 -19.54
CA ASN A 116 -10.28 -2.84 -19.45
C ASN A 116 -9.05 -2.13 -20.04
N ASN A 117 -8.25 -2.82 -20.86
CA ASN A 117 -7.11 -2.24 -21.60
C ASN A 117 -5.96 -1.68 -20.74
N MET A 118 -5.77 -2.19 -19.53
CA MET A 118 -4.63 -1.81 -18.69
C MET A 118 -3.29 -2.18 -19.34
N ASP A 119 -2.40 -1.20 -19.47
CA ASP A 119 -1.08 -1.40 -20.06
C ASP A 119 -0.05 -1.81 -19.00
N PHE A 120 0.06 -3.12 -18.77
CA PHE A 120 1.03 -3.71 -17.83
C PHE A 120 2.49 -3.41 -18.19
N ASN A 121 2.80 -3.28 -19.49
CA ASN A 121 4.17 -2.94 -19.91
C ASN A 121 4.49 -1.49 -19.53
N LYS A 122 3.57 -0.56 -19.76
CA LYS A 122 3.71 0.84 -19.35
C LYS A 122 3.82 0.94 -17.83
N TRP A 123 2.99 0.22 -17.07
CA TRP A 123 3.06 0.15 -15.61
C TRP A 123 4.46 -0.26 -15.12
N ILE A 124 4.96 -1.42 -15.56
CA ILE A 124 6.24 -1.97 -15.05
C ILE A 124 7.45 -1.18 -15.59
N SER A 125 7.48 -0.89 -16.89
CA SER A 125 8.68 -0.34 -17.53
C SER A 125 8.79 1.18 -17.41
N ARG A 126 7.66 1.89 -17.26
CA ARG A 126 7.59 3.36 -17.27
C ARG A 126 6.89 3.94 -16.04
N GLY A 127 6.36 3.13 -15.12
CA GLY A 127 5.77 3.62 -13.88
C GLY A 127 6.68 4.61 -13.14
N VAL A 128 6.05 5.65 -12.59
CA VAL A 128 6.69 6.62 -11.71
C VAL A 128 7.25 5.86 -10.51
N PRO A 129 8.57 5.93 -10.25
CA PRO A 129 9.17 5.26 -9.11
C PRO A 129 8.61 5.83 -7.81
N TYR A 130 8.49 5.01 -6.76
CA TYR A 130 8.18 5.50 -5.43
C TYR A 130 8.97 4.77 -4.34
N ILE A 131 9.12 5.46 -3.22
CA ILE A 131 9.52 4.94 -1.91
C ILE A 131 8.52 5.50 -0.90
N SER A 132 8.28 4.77 0.19
CA SER A 132 7.39 5.29 1.25
C SER A 132 8.08 6.41 2.03
N HIS A 133 7.28 7.26 2.69
CA HIS A 133 7.77 8.29 3.59
C HIS A 133 8.64 7.68 4.70
N GLN A 134 8.22 6.56 5.29
CA GLN A 134 9.02 5.81 6.27
C GLN A 134 10.40 5.40 5.73
N GLN A 135 10.48 4.89 4.48
CA GLN A 135 11.75 4.54 3.85
C GLN A 135 12.60 5.77 3.51
N TYR A 136 11.97 6.88 3.13
CA TYR A 136 12.62 8.15 2.86
C TYR A 136 13.29 8.69 4.14
N GLU A 137 12.57 8.72 5.26
CA GLU A 137 13.10 9.16 6.56
C GLU A 137 14.25 8.27 7.06
N GLN A 138 14.11 6.95 6.94
CA GLN A 138 15.20 6.01 7.28
C GLN A 138 16.47 6.29 6.45
N ARG A 139 16.34 6.61 5.17
CA ARG A 139 17.47 6.97 4.31
C ARG A 139 18.06 8.33 4.68
N LEU A 140 17.24 9.33 4.98
CA LEU A 140 17.72 10.63 5.45
C LEU A 140 18.54 10.48 6.73
N GLN A 141 18.04 9.71 7.70
CA GLN A 141 18.74 9.43 8.97
C GLN A 141 20.07 8.71 8.74
N SER A 142 20.17 7.87 7.68
CA SER A 142 21.42 7.20 7.32
C SER A 142 22.50 8.12 6.76
N PHE A 143 22.15 9.34 6.32
CA PHE A 143 23.12 10.32 5.80
C PHE A 143 23.83 11.09 6.92
N THR A 144 23.17 11.25 8.07
CA THR A 144 23.75 11.86 9.26
C THR A 144 24.44 10.80 10.13
N PRO A 145 25.74 10.96 10.46
CA PRO A 145 26.37 10.10 11.45
C PRO A 145 25.67 10.27 12.81
N GLN A 146 25.03 9.20 13.31
CA GLN A 146 24.50 9.17 14.68
C GLN A 146 25.67 9.09 15.66
N PRO A 147 25.73 9.95 16.71
CA PRO A 147 26.79 9.90 17.73
C PRO A 147 26.86 8.55 18.47
N ASP A 148 25.71 7.89 18.65
CA ASP A 148 25.54 6.70 19.50
C ASP A 148 24.99 5.47 18.76
N ALA A 149 25.04 5.43 17.42
CA ALA A 149 24.74 4.18 16.74
C ALA A 149 25.77 3.15 17.20
N ILE A 150 25.33 2.09 17.87
CA ILE A 150 26.11 0.85 18.04
C ILE A 150 26.48 0.43 16.63
N ILE A 151 27.67 0.83 16.21
CA ILE A 151 28.25 0.48 14.93
C ILE A 151 28.33 -1.05 14.99
N SER A 152 27.38 -1.73 14.37
CA SER A 152 27.64 -3.06 13.85
C SER A 152 28.92 -2.88 13.06
N PRO A 153 30.06 -3.45 13.50
CA PRO A 153 31.36 -3.10 12.95
C PRO A 153 31.24 -3.27 11.44
N LYS A 154 31.42 -2.18 10.68
CA LYS A 154 31.71 -2.28 9.25
C LYS A 154 32.71 -3.41 9.15
N ARG A 155 32.33 -4.51 8.49
CA ARG A 155 33.06 -5.80 8.47
C ARG A 155 34.54 -5.53 8.72
N SER A 156 35.06 -6.01 9.85
CA SER A 156 36.47 -5.83 10.19
C SER A 156 37.30 -6.15 8.95
N PRO A 157 38.19 -5.23 8.53
CA PRO A 157 38.95 -5.40 7.29
C PRO A 157 39.57 -6.79 7.29
N LYS A 158 39.27 -7.60 6.27
CA LYS A 158 39.94 -8.89 6.14
C LYS A 158 41.44 -8.60 6.05
N PRO A 159 42.27 -9.16 6.94
CA PRO A 159 43.70 -8.87 6.93
C PRO A 159 44.29 -9.27 5.58
N VAL A 160 45.20 -8.43 5.07
CA VAL A 160 45.95 -8.75 3.86
C VAL A 160 46.89 -9.91 4.18
N THR A 161 46.64 -11.09 3.59
CA THR A 161 47.37 -12.31 3.92
C THR A 161 48.50 -12.63 2.95
N ARG A 162 48.36 -12.28 1.67
CA ARG A 162 49.38 -12.54 0.64
C ARG A 162 50.60 -11.63 0.82
N GLN A 163 51.79 -12.19 0.66
CA GLN A 163 53.04 -11.45 0.88
C GLN A 163 53.23 -10.30 -0.11
N ASP A 164 52.96 -10.53 -1.40
CA ASP A 164 53.08 -9.50 -2.44
C ASP A 164 52.14 -8.32 -2.18
N ASP A 165 50.92 -8.62 -1.74
CA ASP A 165 49.90 -7.62 -1.40
C ASP A 165 50.31 -6.78 -0.17
N LYS A 166 50.95 -7.40 0.83
CA LYS A 166 51.50 -6.68 1.99
C LYS A 166 52.60 -5.72 1.57
N VAL A 167 53.56 -6.18 0.76
CA VAL A 167 54.66 -5.34 0.26
C VAL A 167 54.12 -4.17 -0.57
N PHE A 168 53.09 -4.42 -1.38
CA PHE A 168 52.42 -3.37 -2.14
C PHE A 168 51.77 -2.32 -1.22
N VAL A 169 50.98 -2.75 -0.23
CA VAL A 169 50.32 -1.85 0.73
C VAL A 169 51.36 -1.06 1.53
N GLU A 170 52.38 -1.71 2.07
CA GLU A 170 53.47 -1.07 2.81
C GLU A 170 54.20 -0.03 1.96
N SER A 171 54.50 -0.34 0.70
CA SER A 171 55.14 0.59 -0.23
C SER A 171 54.27 1.80 -0.53
N ALA A 172 52.96 1.60 -0.73
CA ALA A 172 52.01 2.67 -1.01
C ALA A 172 51.79 3.58 0.22
N VAL A 173 51.65 2.98 1.41
CA VAL A 173 51.51 3.72 2.69
C VAL A 173 52.77 4.53 2.97
N LYS A 174 53.97 3.98 2.75
CA LYS A 174 55.22 4.73 2.92
C LYS A 174 55.27 5.99 2.05
N LYS A 175 54.88 5.89 0.78
CA LYS A 175 54.80 7.06 -0.12
C LYS A 175 53.77 8.09 0.34
N LEU A 176 52.63 7.61 0.85
CA LEU A 176 51.60 8.47 1.44
C LEU A 176 52.11 9.20 2.68
N GLU A 177 52.86 8.53 3.56
CA GLU A 177 53.48 9.13 4.75
C GLU A 177 54.54 10.17 4.39
N GLU A 178 55.39 9.89 3.39
CA GLU A 178 56.38 10.84 2.86
C GLU A 178 55.69 12.11 2.33
N TRP A 179 54.60 11.95 1.57
CA TRP A 179 53.78 13.08 1.10
C TRP A 179 53.07 13.81 2.25
N TYR A 180 52.54 13.08 3.23
CA TYR A 180 51.79 13.66 4.35
C TYR A 180 52.69 14.52 5.26
N ASN A 181 53.93 14.08 5.49
CA ASN A 181 54.90 14.79 6.35
C ASN A 181 55.56 16.00 5.66
N ASP A 182 55.45 16.13 4.33
CA ASP A 182 55.95 17.32 3.62
C ASP A 182 54.99 18.52 3.79
N ALA A 183 55.39 19.47 4.63
CA ALA A 183 54.59 20.66 4.95
C ALA A 183 54.35 21.60 3.75
N ASN A 184 55.16 21.53 2.69
CA ASN A 184 55.01 22.36 1.49
C ASN A 184 54.10 21.73 0.44
N ASN A 185 53.68 20.48 0.66
CA ASN A 185 52.89 19.75 -0.32
C ASN A 185 51.41 20.15 -0.25
N THR A 186 50.95 20.83 -1.30
CA THR A 186 49.56 21.29 -1.49
C THR A 186 48.83 20.55 -2.61
N GLU A 187 49.54 19.67 -3.34
CA GLU A 187 48.98 18.90 -4.46
C GLU A 187 48.28 17.63 -3.97
N GLU A 188 47.34 17.12 -4.76
CA GLU A 188 46.67 15.86 -4.47
C GLU A 188 47.62 14.67 -4.67
N PHE A 189 47.63 13.74 -3.73
CA PHE A 189 48.37 12.49 -3.85
C PHE A 189 47.51 11.39 -4.49
N GLU A 190 47.97 10.81 -5.58
CA GLU A 190 47.31 9.70 -6.24
C GLU A 190 47.81 8.36 -5.70
N MET A 191 46.91 7.62 -5.07
CA MET A 191 47.17 6.25 -4.66
C MET A 191 47.31 5.34 -5.88
N PRO A 192 48.18 4.31 -5.82
CA PRO A 192 48.35 3.38 -6.93
C PRO A 192 47.04 2.63 -7.23
N GLU A 193 46.76 2.42 -8.51
CA GLU A 193 45.62 1.62 -8.96
C GLU A 193 45.74 0.19 -8.46
N CYS A 194 44.63 -0.35 -7.94
CA CYS A 194 44.62 -1.68 -7.35
C CYS A 194 43.24 -2.35 -7.47
N ASN A 195 43.12 -3.58 -6.98
CA ASN A 195 41.83 -4.27 -6.91
C ASN A 195 41.02 -3.81 -5.67
N TYR A 196 39.73 -4.13 -5.62
CA TYR A 196 38.83 -3.74 -4.51
C TYR A 196 39.33 -4.17 -3.12
N PHE A 197 40.04 -5.30 -3.01
CA PHE A 197 40.54 -5.78 -1.73
C PHE A 197 41.68 -4.89 -1.19
N LEU A 198 42.66 -4.58 -2.05
CA LEU A 198 43.77 -3.69 -1.71
C LEU A 198 43.31 -2.24 -1.54
N TYR A 199 42.33 -1.81 -2.35
CA TYR A 199 41.69 -0.51 -2.21
C TYR A 199 41.14 -0.32 -0.80
N ASN A 200 40.38 -1.30 -0.27
CA ASN A 200 39.85 -1.23 1.09
C ASN A 200 40.96 -1.13 2.15
N ALA A 201 42.07 -1.88 1.98
CA ALA A 201 43.20 -1.83 2.88
C ALA A 201 43.87 -0.43 2.88
N LEU A 202 44.15 0.11 1.69
CA LEU A 202 44.73 1.45 1.53
C LEU A 202 43.82 2.56 2.08
N THR A 203 42.52 2.47 1.82
CA THR A 203 41.54 3.43 2.37
C THR A 203 41.52 3.43 3.90
N ASN A 204 41.64 2.27 4.54
CA ASN A 204 41.69 2.22 6.01
C ASN A 204 42.95 2.89 6.57
N GLU A 205 44.08 2.82 5.87
CA GLU A 205 45.30 3.52 6.28
C GLU A 205 45.17 5.04 6.10
N ILE A 206 44.55 5.49 5.00
CA ILE A 206 44.26 6.92 4.78
C ILE A 206 43.32 7.47 5.86
N ASP A 207 42.30 6.71 6.26
CA ASP A 207 41.32 7.14 7.27
C ASP A 207 41.92 7.33 8.68
N LYS A 208 43.14 6.83 8.93
CA LYS A 208 43.87 7.07 10.19
C LYS A 208 44.55 8.43 10.24
N LEU A 209 44.75 9.09 9.09
CA LEU A 209 45.39 10.40 9.01
C LEU A 209 44.39 11.51 9.36
N SER A 210 44.80 12.48 10.18
CA SER A 210 44.04 13.70 10.48
C SER A 210 44.24 14.75 9.40
N GLY A 211 43.30 15.69 9.20
CA GLY A 211 43.50 16.78 8.22
C GLY A 211 43.64 16.33 6.76
N VAL A 212 43.09 15.17 6.40
CA VAL A 212 43.00 14.72 5.00
C VAL A 212 41.57 14.34 4.62
N VAL A 213 41.28 14.47 3.32
CA VAL A 213 40.10 13.92 2.67
C VAL A 213 40.52 13.08 1.48
N ARG A 214 39.68 12.12 1.12
CA ARG A 214 39.88 11.27 -0.06
C ARG A 214 38.71 11.35 -1.01
N ARG A 215 38.97 11.22 -2.30
CA ARG A 215 37.96 11.11 -3.35
C ARG A 215 38.39 10.12 -4.40
N ASN A 216 37.42 9.49 -5.09
CA ASN A 216 37.75 8.69 -6.26
C ASN A 216 38.21 9.60 -7.39
N LYS A 217 39.27 9.20 -8.10
CA LYS A 217 39.79 9.93 -9.27
C LYS A 217 38.76 9.98 -10.40
N ASP A 218 38.03 8.89 -10.60
CA ASP A 218 36.97 8.74 -11.60
C ASP A 218 35.66 8.31 -10.91
N PRO A 219 34.75 9.27 -10.63
CA PRO A 219 33.47 8.96 -9.99
C PRO A 219 32.51 8.13 -10.87
N GLU A 220 32.68 8.15 -12.19
CA GLU A 220 31.80 7.47 -13.14
C GLU A 220 32.24 6.04 -13.43
N ASP A 221 33.55 5.77 -13.50
CA ASP A 221 34.08 4.42 -13.68
C ASP A 221 34.36 3.70 -12.34
N ARG A 222 33.30 3.11 -11.78
CA ARG A 222 33.37 2.32 -10.53
C ARG A 222 34.26 1.09 -10.57
N ARG A 223 34.87 0.76 -11.72
CA ARG A 223 35.84 -0.35 -11.86
C ARG A 223 37.28 0.10 -11.62
N LYS A 224 37.56 1.40 -11.66
CA LYS A 224 38.88 1.96 -11.34
C LYS A 224 38.95 2.35 -9.87
N PHE A 225 39.75 1.62 -9.12
CA PHE A 225 39.95 1.85 -7.69
C PHE A 225 41.16 2.75 -7.46
N VAL A 226 41.07 4.00 -7.92
CA VAL A 226 42.11 5.02 -7.76
C VAL A 226 41.60 6.13 -6.85
N VAL A 227 42.34 6.40 -5.77
CA VAL A 227 41.99 7.40 -4.75
C VAL A 227 42.95 8.57 -4.82
N LEU A 228 42.40 9.78 -4.79
CA LEU A 228 43.15 11.02 -4.59
C LEU A 228 43.02 11.45 -3.12
N VAL A 229 44.14 11.80 -2.49
CA VAL A 229 44.22 12.27 -1.11
C VAL A 229 44.64 13.73 -1.11
N LYS A 230 43.94 14.58 -0.37
CA LYS A 230 44.22 16.01 -0.26
C LYS A 230 44.30 16.43 1.21
N LYS A 231 45.28 17.26 1.57
CA LYS A 231 45.35 17.91 2.89
C LYS A 231 44.30 19.01 2.95
N VAL A 232 43.55 19.02 4.05
CA VAL A 232 42.50 20.01 4.31
C VAL A 232 42.52 20.40 5.77
N THR A 233 42.05 21.61 6.06
CA THR A 233 41.75 22.01 7.43
C THR A 233 40.54 21.22 7.96
N GLU A 234 40.38 21.15 9.29
CA GLU A 234 39.19 20.51 9.88
C GLU A 234 37.89 21.25 9.49
N GLU A 235 37.96 22.56 9.27
CA GLU A 235 36.83 23.37 8.78
C GLU A 235 36.43 23.00 7.34
N GLU A 236 37.41 22.89 6.43
CA GLU A 236 37.19 22.44 5.06
C GLU A 236 36.67 21.00 4.99
N LYS A 237 37.19 20.12 5.85
CA LYS A 237 36.74 18.73 5.98
C LYS A 237 35.27 18.65 6.38
N GLU A 238 34.84 19.47 7.34
CA GLU A 238 33.44 19.50 7.78
C GLU A 238 32.52 20.11 6.72
N SER A 239 32.96 21.18 6.06
CA SER A 239 32.24 21.78 4.93
C SER A 239 32.02 20.78 3.78
N LEU A 240 33.04 20.00 3.41
CA LEU A 240 32.93 18.95 2.39
C LEU A 240 31.96 17.84 2.79
N LYS A 241 32.01 17.36 4.04
CA LYS A 241 31.03 16.37 4.53
C LYS A 241 29.61 16.91 4.46
N GLN A 242 29.40 18.17 4.86
CA GLN A 242 28.09 18.79 4.83
C GLN A 242 27.56 18.92 3.39
N SER A 243 28.42 19.33 2.45
CA SER A 243 28.10 19.38 1.01
C SER A 243 27.71 17.99 0.47
N GLU A 244 28.48 16.95 0.80
CA GLU A 244 28.16 15.57 0.38
C GLU A 244 26.82 15.08 0.95
N ILE A 245 26.50 15.43 2.20
CA ILE A 245 25.22 15.10 2.82
C ILE A 245 24.08 15.81 2.10
N GLU A 246 24.25 17.10 1.80
CA GLU A 246 23.22 17.88 1.10
C GLU A 246 22.99 17.34 -0.33
N GLU A 247 24.05 17.03 -1.07
CA GLU A 247 23.94 16.36 -2.37
C GLU A 247 23.24 14.99 -2.29
N LYS A 248 23.48 14.22 -1.22
CA LYS A 248 22.77 12.95 -0.97
C LYS A 248 21.28 13.19 -0.73
N LYS A 249 20.92 14.22 0.04
CA LYS A 249 19.53 14.61 0.31
C LYS A 249 18.82 15.08 -0.95
N ASP A 250 19.44 15.97 -1.72
CA ASP A 250 18.90 16.47 -2.99
C ASP A 250 18.66 15.33 -3.97
N ARG A 251 19.64 14.43 -4.10
CA ARG A 251 19.47 13.22 -4.92
C ARG A 251 18.34 12.34 -4.41
N LEU A 252 18.21 12.13 -3.10
CA LEU A 252 17.12 11.34 -2.53
C LEU A 252 15.76 11.98 -2.81
N LYS A 253 15.65 13.30 -2.64
CA LYS A 253 14.44 14.08 -2.94
C LYS A 253 14.05 13.99 -4.40
N LEU A 254 15.01 14.08 -5.32
CA LEU A 254 14.75 13.91 -6.75
C LEU A 254 14.22 12.48 -7.07
N HIS A 255 14.78 11.46 -6.40
CA HIS A 255 14.44 10.05 -6.66
C HIS A 255 13.26 9.51 -5.83
N SER A 256 12.63 10.34 -4.99
CA SER A 256 11.48 9.90 -4.20
C SER A 256 10.19 9.76 -5.02
N GLY A 257 10.18 10.31 -6.25
CA GLY A 257 9.15 10.10 -7.26
C GLY A 257 7.75 10.41 -6.74
N PHE A 258 6.82 9.46 -6.79
CA PHE A 258 5.42 9.68 -6.40
C PHE A 258 5.26 10.17 -4.94
N LEU A 259 6.22 9.91 -4.05
CA LEU A 259 6.20 10.47 -2.69
C LEU A 259 6.08 12.01 -2.67
N ARG A 260 6.58 12.69 -3.71
CA ARG A 260 6.44 14.15 -3.87
C ARG A 260 5.00 14.58 -4.09
N VAL A 261 4.17 13.75 -4.75
CA VAL A 261 2.73 13.98 -4.88
C VAL A 261 2.05 13.90 -3.52
N LEU A 262 2.38 12.88 -2.71
CA LEU A 262 1.88 12.77 -1.33
C LEU A 262 2.24 14.02 -0.51
N HIS A 263 3.47 14.51 -0.59
CA HIS A 263 3.89 15.71 0.12
C HIS A 263 3.07 16.94 -0.28
N LEU A 264 2.80 17.15 -1.57
CA LEU A 264 1.96 18.25 -2.05
C LEU A 264 0.51 18.14 -1.54
N LEU A 265 -0.07 16.94 -1.54
CA LEU A 265 -1.42 16.72 -1.03
C LEU A 265 -1.49 17.02 0.48
N LYS A 266 -0.50 16.59 1.25
CA LYS A 266 -0.38 16.86 2.69
C LYS A 266 -0.13 18.33 3.02
N GLU A 267 0.59 19.04 2.17
CA GLU A 267 0.86 20.47 2.32
C GLU A 267 -0.44 21.28 2.17
N HIS A 268 -1.23 20.98 1.14
CA HIS A 268 -2.42 21.76 0.82
C HIS A 268 -3.70 21.31 1.53
N LYS A 269 -3.75 20.07 2.04
CA LYS A 269 -4.87 19.50 2.84
C LYS A 269 -6.25 19.79 2.25
N LYS A 270 -6.37 19.73 0.93
CA LYS A 270 -7.66 19.90 0.25
C LYS A 270 -8.61 18.75 0.61
N PRO A 271 -9.93 18.97 0.62
CA PRO A 271 -10.89 17.90 0.79
C PRO A 271 -10.61 16.76 -0.20
N LEU A 272 -10.48 15.55 0.32
CA LEU A 272 -10.26 14.34 -0.47
C LEU A 272 -11.59 13.63 -0.69
N VAL A 273 -11.89 13.27 -1.92
CA VAL A 273 -13.15 12.65 -2.31
C VAL A 273 -12.88 11.31 -2.96
N GLY A 274 -13.59 10.28 -2.55
CA GLY A 274 -13.49 8.95 -3.14
C GLY A 274 -14.87 8.29 -3.30
N HIS A 275 -14.89 7.10 -3.87
CA HIS A 275 -16.08 6.27 -3.97
C HIS A 275 -15.80 4.90 -3.36
N ASN A 276 -16.44 4.54 -2.24
CA ASN A 276 -16.13 3.30 -1.52
C ASN A 276 -14.65 3.24 -1.07
N LEU A 277 -14.13 4.36 -0.57
CA LEU A 277 -12.69 4.66 -0.64
C LEU A 277 -11.79 3.91 0.35
N MET A 278 -12.33 2.98 1.14
CA MET A 278 -11.57 2.42 2.26
C MET A 278 -10.34 1.64 1.78
N TYR A 279 -10.41 0.95 0.65
CA TYR A 279 -9.21 0.31 0.08
C TYR A 279 -8.23 1.36 -0.45
N ASP A 280 -8.71 2.39 -1.17
CA ASP A 280 -7.86 3.45 -1.70
C ASP A 280 -7.05 4.11 -0.59
N LEU A 281 -7.68 4.44 0.55
CA LEU A 281 -6.99 5.00 1.71
C LEU A 281 -5.90 4.08 2.26
N LEU A 282 -6.17 2.77 2.34
CA LEU A 282 -5.21 1.80 2.87
C LEU A 282 -4.04 1.58 1.93
N PHE A 283 -4.30 1.41 0.63
CA PHE A 283 -3.27 1.21 -0.38
C PHE A 283 -2.39 2.45 -0.52
N PHE A 284 -3.00 3.62 -0.64
CA PHE A 284 -2.29 4.90 -0.67
C PHE A 284 -1.38 5.07 0.55
N PHE A 285 -1.90 4.76 1.75
CA PHE A 285 -1.11 4.81 2.98
C PHE A 285 0.05 3.79 2.95
N SER A 286 -0.23 2.52 2.68
CA SER A 286 0.76 1.44 2.70
C SER A 286 1.93 1.70 1.73
N HIS A 287 1.61 2.24 0.55
CA HIS A 287 2.57 2.44 -0.53
C HIS A 287 3.39 3.73 -0.37
N PHE A 288 2.78 4.81 0.09
CA PHE A 288 3.42 6.14 0.08
C PHE A 288 3.73 6.67 1.48
N GLN A 289 2.98 6.28 2.52
CA GLN A 289 3.28 6.66 3.90
C GLN A 289 4.24 5.67 4.57
N GLY A 290 3.90 4.39 4.58
CA GLY A 290 4.66 3.34 5.25
C GLY A 290 3.78 2.19 5.69
N SER A 291 4.31 1.29 6.53
CA SER A 291 3.54 0.16 7.04
C SER A 291 2.22 0.60 7.69
N LEU A 292 1.13 -0.11 7.37
CA LEU A 292 -0.17 0.14 7.99
C LEU A 292 -0.10 -0.11 9.50
N PRO A 293 -0.69 0.76 10.33
CA PRO A 293 -0.71 0.58 11.79
C PRO A 293 -1.36 -0.73 12.24
N GLU A 294 -1.03 -1.19 13.44
CA GLU A 294 -1.57 -2.44 13.99
C GLU A 294 -3.01 -2.29 14.52
N SER A 295 -3.51 -1.05 14.68
CA SER A 295 -4.89 -0.76 15.07
C SER A 295 -5.56 0.24 14.13
N LEU A 296 -6.88 0.11 13.96
CA LEU A 296 -7.66 1.08 13.18
C LEU A 296 -7.60 2.48 13.81
N GLY A 297 -7.57 2.58 15.14
CA GLY A 297 -7.49 3.87 15.83
C GLY A 297 -6.23 4.67 15.48
N GLU A 298 -5.08 4.00 15.43
CA GLU A 298 -3.82 4.63 15.02
C GLU A 298 -3.85 5.02 13.52
N PHE A 299 -4.39 4.15 12.67
CA PHE A 299 -4.61 4.48 11.25
C PHE A 299 -5.46 5.73 11.07
N LYS A 300 -6.61 5.82 11.76
CA LYS A 300 -7.49 7.00 11.74
C LYS A 300 -6.75 8.27 12.16
N SER A 301 -5.98 8.21 13.25
CA SER A 301 -5.20 9.35 13.74
C SER A 301 -4.18 9.84 12.71
N GLN A 302 -3.35 8.93 12.19
CA GLN A 302 -2.31 9.29 11.21
C GLN A 302 -2.91 9.75 9.88
N LEU A 303 -4.04 9.17 9.46
CA LEU A 303 -4.74 9.60 8.26
C LEU A 303 -5.32 11.02 8.43
N GLY A 304 -6.02 11.28 9.55
CA GLY A 304 -6.67 12.57 9.83
C GLY A 304 -5.68 13.74 9.98
N GLU A 305 -4.46 13.49 10.46
CA GLU A 305 -3.40 14.51 10.49
C GLU A 305 -3.03 15.02 9.09
N ASN A 306 -3.05 14.12 8.10
CA ASN A 306 -2.64 14.37 6.72
C ASN A 306 -3.81 14.80 5.83
N PHE A 307 -5.00 14.24 6.08
CA PHE A 307 -6.22 14.42 5.29
C PHE A 307 -7.40 14.71 6.25
N PRO A 308 -7.60 15.97 6.66
CA PRO A 308 -8.58 16.31 7.70
C PRO A 308 -10.05 16.24 7.23
N GLU A 309 -10.27 16.28 5.92
CA GLU A 309 -11.60 16.26 5.31
C GLU A 309 -11.65 15.25 4.18
N ILE A 310 -12.41 14.18 4.38
CA ILE A 310 -12.60 13.06 3.46
C ILE A 310 -14.11 12.88 3.19
N TRP A 311 -14.47 12.63 1.94
CA TRP A 311 -15.85 12.39 1.51
C TRP A 311 -15.96 11.10 0.69
N ASP A 312 -16.85 10.20 1.11
CA ASP A 312 -17.17 8.97 0.36
C ASP A 312 -18.50 9.12 -0.38
N THR A 313 -18.46 9.26 -1.70
CA THR A 313 -19.67 9.42 -2.52
C THR A 313 -20.61 8.22 -2.48
N LYS A 314 -20.10 7.01 -2.19
CA LYS A 314 -20.94 5.83 -1.97
C LYS A 314 -21.70 5.92 -0.66
N HIS A 315 -21.05 6.44 0.39
CA HIS A 315 -21.72 6.71 1.66
C HIS A 315 -22.82 7.77 1.49
N LEU A 316 -22.50 8.90 0.83
CA LEU A 316 -23.45 9.98 0.58
C LEU A 316 -24.69 9.51 -0.19
N SER A 317 -24.48 8.82 -1.31
CA SER A 317 -25.57 8.30 -2.13
C SER A 317 -26.39 7.24 -1.40
N PHE A 318 -25.75 6.35 -0.63
CA PHE A 318 -26.44 5.34 0.18
C PHE A 318 -27.32 5.99 1.26
N GLN A 319 -26.80 6.97 1.99
CA GLN A 319 -27.56 7.66 3.05
C GLN A 319 -28.72 8.50 2.50
N SER A 320 -28.57 9.06 1.29
CA SER A 320 -29.64 9.84 0.66
C SER A 320 -30.93 9.06 0.40
N LYS A 321 -30.84 7.72 0.25
CA LYS A 321 -31.93 6.83 -0.17
C LYS A 321 -32.58 7.20 -1.52
N GLN A 322 -32.02 8.14 -2.28
CA GLN A 322 -32.55 8.58 -3.58
C GLN A 322 -32.07 7.71 -4.74
N PHE A 323 -31.00 6.93 -4.53
CA PHE A 323 -30.38 6.09 -5.54
C PHE A 323 -30.57 4.61 -5.21
N SER A 324 -31.12 3.86 -6.17
CA SER A 324 -31.30 2.40 -6.05
C SER A 324 -30.02 1.60 -6.34
N ASP A 325 -29.11 2.17 -7.13
CA ASP A 325 -27.81 1.60 -7.45
C ASP A 325 -26.76 2.68 -7.21
N THR A 326 -25.73 2.33 -6.45
CA THR A 326 -24.64 3.20 -6.02
C THR A 326 -23.29 2.70 -6.53
N ILE A 327 -23.26 1.92 -7.62
CA ILE A 327 -22.05 1.67 -8.41
C ILE A 327 -21.69 2.96 -9.14
N LEU A 328 -20.40 3.34 -9.12
CA LEU A 328 -19.92 4.64 -9.58
C LEU A 328 -20.46 5.06 -10.95
N GLY A 329 -20.32 4.20 -11.98
CA GLY A 329 -20.78 4.52 -13.34
C GLY A 329 -22.28 4.82 -13.41
N GLN A 330 -23.10 3.96 -12.81
CA GLN A 330 -24.55 4.17 -12.78
C GLN A 330 -24.97 5.38 -11.92
N LEU A 331 -24.25 5.61 -10.81
CA LEU A 331 -24.46 6.75 -9.95
C LEU A 331 -24.11 8.05 -10.67
N TYR A 332 -23.03 8.06 -11.45
CA TYR A 332 -22.61 9.18 -12.29
C TYR A 332 -23.69 9.53 -13.32
N GLU A 333 -24.19 8.54 -14.07
CA GLU A 333 -25.28 8.73 -15.04
C GLU A 333 -26.52 9.33 -14.37
N LYS A 334 -27.01 8.70 -13.29
CA LYS A 334 -28.18 9.17 -12.54
C LYS A 334 -27.98 10.57 -11.97
N CYS A 335 -26.79 10.89 -11.47
CA CYS A 335 -26.47 12.23 -10.99
C CYS A 335 -26.51 13.25 -12.14
N CYS A 336 -25.96 12.92 -13.29
CA CYS A 336 -26.00 13.79 -14.46
C CYS A 336 -27.42 14.06 -14.95
N GLU A 337 -28.32 13.08 -14.84
CA GLU A 337 -29.73 13.22 -15.22
C GLU A 337 -30.59 13.98 -14.22
N LYS A 338 -30.45 13.69 -12.91
CA LYS A 338 -31.45 14.06 -11.89
C LYS A 338 -31.03 15.16 -10.93
N MET A 339 -29.74 15.42 -10.79
CA MET A 339 -29.23 16.38 -9.80
C MET A 339 -29.14 17.79 -10.39
N PRO A 340 -29.05 18.84 -9.54
CA PRO A 340 -28.92 20.22 -10.01
C PRO A 340 -27.83 20.40 -11.06
N GLU A 341 -28.05 21.38 -11.95
CA GLU A 341 -27.14 21.68 -13.03
C GLU A 341 -25.83 22.27 -12.50
N VAL A 342 -24.87 21.39 -12.27
CA VAL A 342 -23.46 21.71 -12.06
C VAL A 342 -22.72 21.43 -13.36
N SER A 343 -22.15 22.49 -13.95
CA SER A 343 -21.34 22.39 -15.15
C SER A 343 -19.92 22.02 -14.76
N VAL A 344 -19.46 20.84 -15.17
CA VAL A 344 -18.07 20.41 -15.00
C VAL A 344 -17.44 20.25 -16.37
N THR A 345 -16.35 20.97 -16.63
CA THR A 345 -15.59 20.88 -17.88
C THR A 345 -14.15 20.50 -17.58
N ILE A 346 -13.57 19.60 -18.37
CA ILE A 346 -12.12 19.35 -18.32
C ILE A 346 -11.42 20.56 -18.92
N HIS A 347 -10.38 21.03 -18.26
CA HIS A 347 -9.64 22.22 -18.70
C HIS A 347 -8.94 21.99 -20.05
N GLU A 348 -8.85 23.02 -20.89
CA GLU A 348 -8.32 22.93 -22.27
C GLU A 348 -6.89 22.41 -22.39
N ASP A 349 -6.08 22.58 -21.33
CA ASP A 349 -4.72 22.03 -21.24
C ASP A 349 -4.69 20.50 -21.17
N PHE A 350 -5.80 19.85 -20.85
CA PHE A 350 -5.92 18.41 -20.69
C PHE A 350 -6.73 17.83 -21.85
N PRO A 351 -6.37 16.63 -22.35
CA PRO A 351 -7.22 15.96 -23.32
C PRO A 351 -8.60 15.73 -22.70
N ASN A 352 -9.66 15.91 -23.48
CA ASN A 352 -10.98 15.49 -23.01
C ASN A 352 -11.04 13.97 -23.04
N TYR A 353 -11.81 13.39 -22.12
CA TYR A 353 -12.29 12.02 -22.30
C TYR A 353 -13.21 12.04 -23.53
N GLU A 354 -12.72 11.58 -24.68
CA GLU A 354 -13.55 11.42 -25.89
C GLU A 354 -14.72 10.48 -25.58
N GLN A 355 -15.87 10.68 -26.23
CA GLN A 355 -17.13 9.98 -25.97
C GLN A 355 -17.03 8.45 -26.23
N SER A 356 -16.36 7.70 -25.36
CA SER A 356 -16.45 6.23 -25.25
C SER A 356 -15.67 5.70 -24.03
N THR A 357 -16.40 5.08 -23.09
CA THR A 357 -16.03 3.85 -22.37
C THR A 357 -14.60 3.73 -21.78
N GLN A 358 -14.11 4.73 -21.04
CA GLN A 358 -12.90 4.59 -20.21
C GLN A 358 -13.20 4.20 -18.76
N HIS A 359 -14.31 3.50 -18.53
CA HIS A 359 -14.58 2.92 -17.20
C HIS A 359 -13.40 2.04 -16.78
N HIS A 360 -13.00 2.14 -15.51
CA HIS A 360 -11.89 1.35 -14.94
C HIS A 360 -10.49 1.82 -15.40
N GLU A 361 -10.36 3.14 -15.57
CA GLU A 361 -9.09 3.85 -15.54
C GLU A 361 -9.13 4.82 -14.36
N ALA A 362 -8.14 4.75 -13.46
CA ALA A 362 -8.19 5.46 -12.18
C ALA A 362 -8.45 6.97 -12.32
N GLY A 363 -7.85 7.64 -13.31
CA GLY A 363 -8.05 9.08 -13.54
C GLY A 363 -9.47 9.41 -14.02
N TYR A 364 -10.09 8.54 -14.80
CA TYR A 364 -11.48 8.67 -15.25
C TYR A 364 -12.46 8.41 -14.11
N ASP A 365 -12.22 7.38 -13.31
CA ASP A 365 -13.05 7.02 -12.17
C ASP A 365 -12.95 8.09 -11.05
N ALA A 366 -11.77 8.68 -10.83
CA ALA A 366 -11.59 9.86 -9.98
C ALA A 366 -12.35 11.08 -10.52
N TYR A 367 -12.35 11.33 -11.84
CA TYR A 367 -13.14 12.39 -12.46
C TYR A 367 -14.65 12.19 -12.24
N MET A 368 -15.17 10.98 -12.54
CA MET A 368 -16.59 10.66 -12.31
C MET A 368 -16.97 10.84 -10.85
N THR A 369 -16.11 10.38 -9.93
CA THR A 369 -16.29 10.53 -8.47
C THR A 369 -16.42 11.99 -8.07
N GLY A 370 -15.55 12.87 -8.56
CA GLY A 370 -15.62 14.29 -8.26
C GLY A 370 -16.85 14.99 -8.85
N VAL A 371 -17.29 14.61 -10.06
CA VAL A 371 -18.54 15.10 -10.65
C VAL A 371 -19.75 14.68 -9.81
N VAL A 372 -19.80 13.41 -9.39
CA VAL A 372 -20.85 12.89 -8.49
C VAL A 372 -20.86 13.71 -7.20
N PHE A 373 -19.71 13.91 -6.56
CA PHE A 373 -19.63 14.70 -5.33
C PHE A 373 -20.14 16.13 -5.51
N ALA A 374 -19.70 16.83 -6.57
CA ALA A 374 -20.14 18.20 -6.84
C ALA A 374 -21.66 18.29 -7.02
N LYS A 375 -22.26 17.32 -7.72
CA LYS A 375 -23.72 17.24 -7.93
C LYS A 375 -24.48 16.88 -6.65
N LEU A 376 -23.99 15.92 -5.87
CA LEU A 376 -24.55 15.58 -4.55
C LEU A 376 -24.51 16.78 -3.60
N LYS A 377 -23.38 17.49 -3.55
CA LYS A 377 -23.21 18.69 -2.73
C LYS A 377 -24.17 19.81 -3.15
N SER A 378 -24.27 20.10 -4.46
CA SER A 378 -25.22 21.10 -4.98
C SER A 378 -26.68 20.72 -4.69
N GLY A 379 -27.01 19.42 -4.71
CA GLY A 379 -28.31 18.89 -4.32
C GLY A 379 -28.54 18.75 -2.80
N GLN A 380 -27.66 19.27 -1.96
CA GLN A 380 -27.75 19.19 -0.49
C GLN A 380 -27.74 17.75 0.06
N LEU A 381 -27.12 16.81 -0.66
CA LEU A 381 -26.94 15.42 -0.27
C LEU A 381 -25.53 15.12 0.27
N ALA A 382 -24.78 16.17 0.63
CA ALA A 382 -23.47 16.08 1.28
C ALA A 382 -23.43 16.96 2.54
N PRO A 383 -24.26 16.67 3.57
CA PRO A 383 -24.24 17.42 4.82
C PRO A 383 -22.90 17.21 5.56
N GLU A 384 -22.47 18.22 6.31
CA GLU A 384 -21.19 18.22 7.05
C GLU A 384 -21.04 17.05 8.04
N GLU A 385 -22.15 16.49 8.52
CA GLU A 385 -22.18 15.31 9.40
C GLU A 385 -21.73 14.01 8.72
N TYR A 386 -21.64 13.97 7.38
CA TYR A 386 -21.14 12.83 6.61
C TYR A 386 -19.68 12.98 6.20
N LYS A 387 -19.05 14.09 6.55
CA LYS A 387 -17.60 14.26 6.45
C LYS A 387 -16.91 13.18 7.27
N ASN A 388 -15.81 12.64 6.73
CA ASN A 388 -14.98 11.61 7.33
C ASN A 388 -15.71 10.28 7.61
N LYS A 389 -16.86 10.05 6.97
CA LYS A 389 -17.59 8.78 7.05
C LYS A 389 -17.41 7.96 5.77
N CYS A 390 -16.88 6.75 5.92
CA CYS A 390 -16.63 5.85 4.80
C CYS A 390 -17.66 4.72 4.76
N TYR A 391 -18.03 4.34 3.54
CA TYR A 391 -18.87 3.18 3.30
C TYR A 391 -18.07 1.89 3.50
N LEU A 392 -18.66 0.90 4.17
CA LEU A 392 -18.12 -0.45 4.26
C LEU A 392 -19.12 -1.46 3.69
N MET A 393 -18.72 -2.15 2.61
CA MET A 393 -19.52 -3.21 2.01
C MET A 393 -19.87 -4.30 3.03
N ARG A 394 -21.13 -4.73 3.09
CA ARG A 394 -21.61 -5.78 4.01
C ARG A 394 -21.17 -5.51 5.45
N SER A 395 -21.47 -4.32 5.97
CA SER A 395 -21.21 -3.97 7.37
C SER A 395 -22.50 -3.48 8.02
N LEU A 396 -22.56 -3.62 9.35
CA LEU A 396 -23.57 -2.98 10.20
C LEU A 396 -23.17 -1.54 10.57
N PHE A 397 -21.93 -1.16 10.30
CA PHE A 397 -21.32 0.08 10.75
C PHE A 397 -20.89 0.95 9.56
N VAL A 398 -20.97 2.25 9.79
CA VAL A 398 -20.27 3.28 9.02
C VAL A 398 -18.95 3.53 9.73
N LEU A 399 -17.86 3.47 8.97
CA LEU A 399 -16.54 3.80 9.49
C LEU A 399 -16.42 5.31 9.67
N ASN A 400 -16.22 5.79 10.89
CA ASN A 400 -15.96 7.21 11.16
C ASN A 400 -14.45 7.43 11.33
N LEU A 401 -13.82 8.08 10.37
CA LEU A 401 -12.37 8.34 10.38
C LEU A 401 -11.96 9.38 11.43
N SER A 402 -12.90 10.17 11.95
CA SER A 402 -12.65 11.24 12.91
C SER A 402 -13.17 10.96 14.32
N GLY A 403 -13.69 9.76 14.57
CA GLY A 403 -14.31 9.43 15.85
C GLY A 403 -14.69 7.96 16.00
N ALA A 404 -15.62 7.73 16.91
CA ALA A 404 -16.21 6.41 17.13
C ALA A 404 -17.06 5.98 15.93
N ASP A 405 -17.00 4.69 15.61
CA ASP A 405 -17.79 4.11 14.53
C ASP A 405 -19.28 4.11 14.88
N GLU A 406 -20.13 4.28 13.86
CA GLU A 406 -21.57 4.47 14.03
C GLU A 406 -22.32 3.31 13.37
N MET A 407 -23.38 2.81 14.01
CA MET A 407 -24.26 1.86 13.34
C MET A 407 -25.04 2.54 12.21
N ILE A 408 -25.20 1.84 11.09
CA ILE A 408 -25.97 2.33 9.93
C ILE A 408 -27.44 2.57 10.32
N GLU A 409 -28.01 1.66 11.10
CA GLU A 409 -29.37 1.71 11.61
C GLU A 409 -29.32 1.83 13.13
N LYS A 410 -30.19 2.64 13.73
CA LYS A 410 -30.35 2.65 15.19
C LYS A 410 -30.97 1.34 15.64
N GLY A 411 -30.41 0.76 16.68
CA GLY A 411 -30.92 -0.48 17.23
C GLY A 411 -29.93 -1.15 18.16
N ALA A 412 -30.41 -2.19 18.86
CA ALA A 412 -29.58 -3.07 19.64
C ALA A 412 -29.20 -4.32 18.82
N LEU A 413 -28.00 -4.82 19.06
CA LEU A 413 -27.46 -6.00 18.38
C LEU A 413 -27.49 -7.19 19.32
N VAL A 414 -28.15 -8.27 18.89
CA VAL A 414 -28.06 -9.57 19.56
C VAL A 414 -27.40 -10.54 18.62
N VAL A 415 -26.28 -11.13 19.04
CA VAL A 415 -25.63 -12.19 18.27
C VAL A 415 -26.27 -13.51 18.63
N LEU A 416 -26.77 -14.23 17.63
CA LEU A 416 -27.31 -15.57 17.73
C LEU A 416 -26.26 -16.53 17.15
N HIS A 417 -25.85 -17.55 17.90
CA HIS A 417 -24.79 -18.46 17.46
C HIS A 417 -24.99 -19.89 17.96
N GLY A 418 -24.16 -20.82 17.47
CA GLY A 418 -24.15 -22.21 17.93
C GLY A 418 -25.33 -23.04 17.41
N PHE A 419 -26.11 -22.52 16.46
CA PHE A 419 -27.23 -23.23 15.86
C PHE A 419 -26.78 -24.11 14.68
N ALA A 420 -27.63 -25.07 14.27
CA ALA A 420 -27.31 -25.98 13.19
C ALA A 420 -27.42 -25.33 11.78
N PRO A 421 -26.65 -25.76 10.77
CA PRO A 421 -26.69 -25.21 9.40
C PRO A 421 -28.05 -25.30 8.68
N SER A 422 -28.97 -26.13 9.19
CA SER A 422 -30.32 -26.25 8.64
C SER A 422 -31.25 -25.10 9.04
N VAL A 423 -30.84 -24.26 9.99
CA VAL A 423 -31.63 -23.14 10.52
C VAL A 423 -31.82 -22.07 9.47
N LYS A 424 -33.04 -21.55 9.35
CA LYS A 424 -33.41 -20.49 8.41
C LYS A 424 -33.75 -19.20 9.15
N THR A 425 -33.81 -18.09 8.41
CA THR A 425 -34.17 -16.77 8.97
C THR A 425 -35.49 -16.80 9.74
N GLY A 426 -36.50 -17.53 9.26
CA GLY A 426 -37.78 -17.66 9.94
C GLY A 426 -37.68 -18.36 11.31
N ASP A 427 -36.78 -19.33 11.44
CA ASP A 427 -36.54 -20.01 12.71
C ASP A 427 -35.91 -19.03 13.71
N LEU A 428 -34.92 -18.24 13.28
CA LEU A 428 -34.27 -17.22 14.11
C LEU A 428 -35.24 -16.12 14.54
N LEU A 429 -36.10 -15.65 13.63
CA LEU A 429 -37.13 -14.66 13.97
C LEU A 429 -38.16 -15.21 14.97
N SER A 430 -38.49 -16.51 14.89
CA SER A 430 -39.47 -17.14 15.79
C SER A 430 -39.04 -17.20 17.26
N ILE A 431 -37.74 -16.99 17.52
CA ILE A 431 -37.17 -16.90 18.88
C ILE A 431 -37.70 -15.65 19.60
N PHE A 432 -37.97 -14.58 18.87
CA PHE A 432 -38.41 -13.31 19.44
C PHE A 432 -39.94 -13.26 19.59
N ARG A 433 -40.43 -12.76 20.72
CA ARG A 433 -41.85 -12.53 21.02
C ARG A 433 -42.28 -11.17 20.47
N ILE A 434 -42.70 -11.16 19.20
CA ILE A 434 -43.17 -9.95 18.51
C ILE A 434 -44.71 -9.91 18.56
N ASP A 435 -45.28 -9.86 19.77
CA ASP A 435 -46.73 -9.79 19.94
C ASP A 435 -47.14 -8.39 20.39
N GLY A 436 -47.76 -7.62 19.49
CA GLY A 436 -48.39 -6.32 19.81
C GLY A 436 -47.44 -5.14 20.02
N THR A 437 -46.14 -5.29 19.75
CA THR A 437 -45.12 -4.23 19.81
C THR A 437 -44.67 -3.83 18.40
N ASP A 438 -44.44 -2.53 18.16
CA ASP A 438 -43.87 -1.99 16.90
C ASP A 438 -42.36 -2.31 16.76
N VAL A 439 -41.90 -3.45 17.30
CA VAL A 439 -40.49 -3.84 17.27
C VAL A 439 -40.16 -4.51 15.94
N GLN A 440 -39.16 -3.97 15.24
CA GLN A 440 -38.65 -4.53 14.00
C GLN A 440 -37.35 -5.29 14.27
N ILE A 441 -37.22 -6.49 13.69
CA ILE A 441 -36.04 -7.34 13.82
C ILE A 441 -35.57 -7.74 12.42
N ASN A 442 -34.33 -7.37 12.11
CA ASN A 442 -33.66 -7.74 10.86
C ASN A 442 -32.51 -8.69 11.14
N ILE A 443 -32.56 -9.88 10.54
CA ILE A 443 -31.48 -10.87 10.67
C ILE A 443 -30.42 -10.62 9.60
N ARG A 444 -29.16 -10.48 10.05
CA ARG A 444 -27.97 -10.37 9.21
C ARG A 444 -27.07 -11.57 9.46
N TRP A 445 -27.00 -12.47 8.48
CA TRP A 445 -26.18 -13.67 8.56
C TRP A 445 -24.69 -13.32 8.60
N VAL A 446 -23.96 -13.99 9.49
CA VAL A 446 -22.50 -13.90 9.62
C VAL A 446 -21.87 -15.09 8.89
N ASP A 447 -22.30 -16.30 9.25
CA ASP A 447 -21.92 -17.55 8.59
C ASP A 447 -23.04 -18.61 8.74
N ASP A 448 -22.73 -19.89 8.48
CA ASP A 448 -23.70 -20.99 8.55
C ASP A 448 -24.15 -21.33 9.99
N PHE A 449 -23.51 -20.77 11.02
CA PHE A 449 -23.71 -21.10 12.43
C PHE A 449 -23.99 -19.87 13.32
N SER A 450 -23.93 -18.67 12.74
CA SER A 450 -24.10 -17.41 13.45
C SER A 450 -24.79 -16.34 12.62
N ALA A 451 -25.59 -15.51 13.29
CA ALA A 451 -26.31 -14.40 12.71
C ALA A 451 -26.50 -13.29 13.74
N ILE A 452 -26.66 -12.04 13.28
CA ILE A 452 -26.91 -10.88 14.11
C ILE A 452 -28.35 -10.44 13.91
N ALA A 453 -29.12 -10.40 15.00
CA ALA A 453 -30.41 -9.76 15.04
C ALA A 453 -30.21 -8.27 15.34
N VAL A 454 -30.53 -7.42 14.36
CA VAL A 454 -30.62 -5.97 14.53
C VAL A 454 -32.05 -5.66 14.95
N THR A 455 -32.23 -5.25 16.19
CA THR A 455 -33.56 -4.95 16.75
C THR A 455 -33.76 -3.43 16.80
N SER A 456 -34.99 -2.96 16.67
CA SER A 456 -35.32 -1.54 16.85
C SER A 456 -35.36 -1.11 18.33
N CYS A 457 -34.87 -1.94 19.25
CA CYS A 457 -34.76 -1.61 20.67
C CYS A 457 -33.59 -0.65 20.93
N ASP A 458 -33.68 0.12 22.03
CA ASP A 458 -32.62 1.06 22.40
C ASP A 458 -31.45 0.39 23.13
N THR A 459 -31.71 -0.70 23.86
CA THR A 459 -30.70 -1.39 24.68
C THR A 459 -30.63 -2.89 24.37
N TYR A 460 -29.49 -3.49 24.67
CA TYR A 460 -29.30 -4.93 24.57
C TYR A 460 -30.24 -5.69 25.52
N GLU A 461 -30.45 -5.15 26.73
CA GLU A 461 -31.34 -5.70 27.75
C GLU A 461 -32.80 -5.78 27.26
N ASP A 462 -33.28 -4.72 26.60
CA ASP A 462 -34.61 -4.71 25.99
C ASP A 462 -34.72 -5.71 24.84
N ALA A 463 -33.65 -5.85 24.04
CA ALA A 463 -33.61 -6.79 22.93
C ALA A 463 -33.64 -8.25 23.38
N ILE A 464 -32.91 -8.60 24.45
CA ILE A 464 -32.93 -9.97 24.99
C ILE A 464 -34.22 -10.27 25.76
N ALA A 465 -34.91 -9.27 26.33
CA ALA A 465 -36.21 -9.47 26.96
C ALA A 465 -37.30 -9.96 25.97
N LEU A 466 -37.08 -9.75 24.67
CA LEU A 466 -37.94 -10.28 23.61
C LEU A 466 -37.67 -11.76 23.32
N ILE A 467 -36.56 -12.34 23.76
CA ILE A 467 -36.19 -13.73 23.47
C ILE A 467 -37.06 -14.68 24.31
N ASP A 468 -37.77 -15.60 23.64
CA ASP A 468 -38.47 -16.69 24.29
C ASP A 468 -37.48 -17.80 24.67
N GLU A 469 -37.13 -17.91 25.95
CA GLU A 469 -36.20 -18.92 26.48
C GLU A 469 -36.57 -20.37 26.07
N ASN A 470 -37.86 -20.67 25.88
CA ASN A 470 -38.27 -22.01 25.45
C ASN A 470 -37.94 -22.28 23.97
N ARG A 471 -37.90 -21.22 23.15
CA ARG A 471 -37.62 -21.30 21.71
C ARG A 471 -36.14 -21.09 21.40
N SER A 472 -35.40 -20.40 22.27
CA SER A 472 -33.96 -20.19 22.14
C SER A 472 -33.13 -21.43 22.46
N THR A 473 -33.71 -22.52 22.96
CA THR A 473 -33.00 -23.79 23.29
C THR A 473 -32.16 -24.40 22.15
N LYS A 474 -32.29 -23.90 20.92
CA LYS A 474 -31.53 -24.34 19.73
C LYS A 474 -30.36 -23.41 19.35
N CYS A 475 -30.14 -22.32 20.09
CA CYS A 475 -29.07 -21.36 19.84
C CYS A 475 -28.63 -20.66 21.12
N ASP A 476 -27.35 -20.35 21.20
CA ASP A 476 -26.83 -19.44 22.22
C ASP A 476 -26.95 -17.99 21.71
N PHE A 477 -26.92 -17.03 22.63
CA PHE A 477 -26.88 -15.61 22.28
C PHE A 477 -26.00 -14.81 23.23
N CYS A 478 -25.42 -13.74 22.71
CA CYS A 478 -24.60 -12.81 23.48
C CYS A 478 -24.67 -11.40 22.91
N SER A 479 -24.07 -10.44 23.61
CA SER A 479 -23.91 -9.09 23.06
C SER A 479 -22.92 -9.11 21.91
N TYR A 480 -22.99 -8.08 21.06
CA TYR A 480 -22.03 -7.91 19.97
C TYR A 480 -20.60 -7.72 20.46
N ASP A 481 -20.42 -6.95 21.54
CA ASP A 481 -19.10 -6.71 22.14
C ASP A 481 -18.49 -8.01 22.66
N GLU A 482 -19.27 -8.81 23.40
CA GLU A 482 -18.85 -10.12 23.90
C GLU A 482 -18.45 -11.08 22.77
N TRP A 483 -19.18 -11.04 21.64
CA TRP A 483 -18.85 -11.84 20.46
C TRP A 483 -17.51 -11.43 19.86
N THR A 484 -17.32 -10.13 19.61
CA THR A 484 -16.10 -9.63 18.96
C THR A 484 -14.86 -9.82 19.83
N ASP A 485 -14.97 -9.73 21.15
CA ASP A 485 -13.84 -9.96 22.05
C ASP A 485 -13.43 -11.44 22.07
N LYS A 486 -14.39 -12.37 22.07
CA LYS A 486 -14.11 -13.80 21.91
C LYS A 486 -13.41 -14.11 20.58
N GLU A 487 -13.85 -13.49 19.48
CA GLU A 487 -13.18 -13.66 18.17
C GLU A 487 -11.75 -13.12 18.17
N LYS A 488 -11.48 -11.99 18.82
CA LYS A 488 -10.12 -11.45 18.98
C LYS A 488 -9.21 -12.40 19.77
N GLU A 489 -9.72 -13.00 20.85
CA GLU A 489 -8.96 -13.97 21.64
C GLU A 489 -8.60 -15.22 20.82
N LEU A 490 -9.57 -15.76 20.08
CA LEU A 490 -9.42 -16.95 19.22
C LEU A 490 -8.49 -16.72 18.03
N SER A 491 -8.48 -15.50 17.48
CA SER A 491 -7.63 -15.12 16.34
C SER A 491 -6.22 -14.65 16.76
N SER A 492 -5.95 -14.58 18.07
CA SER A 492 -4.64 -14.15 18.58
C SER A 492 -3.53 -15.18 18.29
N PRO A 493 -2.28 -14.74 18.03
CA PRO A 493 -1.13 -15.65 17.85
C PRO A 493 -0.85 -16.55 19.06
N ALA A 494 -1.36 -16.19 20.24
CA ALA A 494 -1.26 -16.98 21.47
C ALA A 494 -2.18 -18.22 21.46
N ALA A 495 -3.40 -18.08 20.92
CA ALA A 495 -4.35 -19.19 20.78
C ALA A 495 -3.87 -20.23 19.74
N ALA A 496 -3.24 -19.77 18.65
CA ALA A 496 -2.65 -20.64 17.62
C ALA A 496 -1.49 -21.53 18.12
N LYS A 497 -0.87 -21.19 19.27
CA LYS A 497 0.16 -22.01 19.92
C LYS A 497 -0.41 -23.05 20.90
N MET A 498 -1.69 -22.98 21.24
CA MET A 498 -2.36 -23.91 22.16
C MET A 498 -3.16 -25.02 21.47
N SER A 499 -3.33 -24.98 20.15
CA SER A 499 -3.94 -26.09 19.40
C SER A 499 -2.88 -27.15 19.05
N THR A 500 -2.66 -28.11 19.96
CA THR A 500 -1.99 -29.37 19.61
C THR A 500 -2.91 -30.20 18.70
N PRO A 501 -2.41 -30.84 17.63
CA PRO A 501 -3.23 -31.76 16.85
C PRO A 501 -3.58 -32.98 17.71
N LEU A 502 -4.87 -33.33 17.76
CA LEU A 502 -5.33 -34.61 18.30
C LEU A 502 -4.66 -35.78 17.53
N PRO A 503 -4.28 -36.88 18.21
CA PRO A 503 -3.61 -37.99 17.56
C PRO A 503 -4.56 -38.68 16.58
N GLN A 504 -4.15 -38.75 15.31
CA GLN A 504 -4.83 -39.55 14.30
C GLN A 504 -4.77 -41.03 14.70
N LYS A 505 -5.93 -41.68 14.76
CA LYS A 505 -6.05 -43.13 14.92
C LYS A 505 -5.34 -43.83 13.76
N GLU A 506 -4.38 -44.67 14.09
CA GLU A 506 -3.72 -45.59 13.15
C GLU A 506 -4.78 -46.54 12.56
N GLY A 507 -5.02 -46.41 11.26
CA GLY A 507 -5.65 -47.44 10.45
C GLY A 507 -4.58 -48.43 9.97
N GLU A 508 -4.76 -49.70 10.30
CA GLU A 508 -3.99 -50.81 9.75
C GLU A 508 -3.95 -50.76 8.23
N GLN A 509 -2.76 -50.68 7.63
CA GLN A 509 -2.53 -51.21 6.28
C GLN A 509 -1.05 -51.49 6.02
N GLY A 510 -0.76 -52.78 5.79
CA GLY A 510 0.12 -53.21 4.71
C GLY A 510 1.63 -53.02 4.86
N LYS A 511 2.28 -53.98 5.51
CA LYS A 511 3.71 -54.30 5.32
C LYS A 511 4.07 -54.43 3.83
N ARG A 512 4.90 -53.53 3.29
CA ARG A 512 5.90 -53.85 2.27
C ARG A 512 7.15 -53.02 2.52
N GLY A 513 8.19 -53.69 3.00
CA GLY A 513 9.49 -53.09 3.25
C GLY A 513 10.32 -52.96 1.99
N THR A 514 11.15 -51.92 1.95
CA THR A 514 12.42 -51.93 1.20
C THR A 514 13.43 -51.09 1.95
N LYS A 515 14.57 -51.73 2.22
CA LYS A 515 15.76 -51.22 2.89
C LYS A 515 16.33 -50.02 2.14
N ARG A 516 16.75 -48.99 2.89
CA ARG A 516 17.74 -48.01 2.45
C ARG A 516 19.13 -48.64 2.51
N GLY A 517 19.85 -48.61 1.39
CA GLY A 517 21.30 -48.73 1.34
C GLY A 517 21.85 -47.43 0.78
N ARG A 518 22.71 -46.77 1.56
CA ARG A 518 23.63 -45.71 1.10
C ARG A 518 24.57 -46.31 0.04
N ASP A 519 24.96 -45.53 -0.96
CA ASP A 519 26.38 -45.16 -1.12
C ASP A 519 26.63 -44.26 -2.35
N SER A 520 27.55 -43.31 -2.10
CA SER A 520 28.53 -42.65 -2.98
C SER A 520 28.25 -42.43 -4.48
N GLN A 521 28.31 -41.15 -4.87
CA GLN A 521 28.66 -40.71 -6.21
C GLN A 521 30.17 -40.86 -6.46
N GLU A 522 30.55 -41.59 -7.50
CA GLU A 522 31.83 -41.50 -8.20
C GLU A 522 31.62 -41.81 -9.69
N GLY A 523 32.39 -41.12 -10.55
CA GLY A 523 32.82 -41.59 -11.88
C GLY A 523 31.81 -41.44 -13.02
N VAL A 524 31.94 -40.53 -13.99
CA VAL A 524 32.95 -40.44 -15.08
C VAL A 524 32.61 -41.32 -16.31
N GLU A 525 32.46 -40.60 -17.43
CA GLU A 525 32.76 -40.95 -18.84
C GLU A 525 31.90 -41.88 -19.70
N GLU A 526 31.80 -41.42 -20.97
CA GLU A 526 31.76 -42.19 -22.23
C GLU A 526 30.48 -42.97 -22.55
N GLU A 527 30.00 -43.09 -23.79
CA GLU A 527 30.32 -42.51 -25.09
C GLU A 527 29.15 -42.83 -26.05
N LYS A 528 28.90 -41.92 -27.00
CA LYS A 528 28.63 -42.15 -28.43
C LYS A 528 27.42 -42.98 -28.94
N THR A 529 26.73 -42.29 -29.89
CA THR A 529 26.28 -42.76 -31.23
C THR A 529 25.14 -43.78 -31.28
N GLU A 530 24.21 -43.80 -32.24
CA GLU A 530 24.10 -43.24 -33.58
C GLU A 530 22.68 -43.51 -34.10
N LYS A 531 22.36 -42.84 -35.23
CA LYS A 531 21.36 -43.20 -36.28
C LYS A 531 19.89 -42.88 -35.99
N LYS A 532 19.24 -41.95 -36.71
CA LYS A 532 19.07 -41.67 -38.16
C LYS A 532 17.64 -42.07 -38.59
N LYS A 533 16.93 -41.05 -39.07
CA LYS A 533 15.94 -41.05 -40.18
C LYS A 533 14.73 -41.99 -40.06
N LYS A 534 13.52 -41.40 -40.13
CA LYS A 534 12.74 -41.27 -41.38
C LYS A 534 11.37 -40.60 -41.15
N GLU A 535 10.99 -39.78 -42.14
CA GLU A 535 9.65 -39.57 -42.72
C GLU A 535 8.58 -38.97 -41.77
N GLU A 536 8.20 -37.69 -41.83
CA GLU A 536 7.68 -36.87 -42.95
C GLU A 536 6.33 -37.36 -43.51
N THR A 537 5.36 -36.45 -43.46
CA THR A 537 4.05 -36.40 -44.15
C THR A 537 2.87 -37.24 -43.63
N SER A 538 1.85 -36.54 -43.11
CA SER A 538 0.59 -36.37 -43.85
C SER A 538 -0.19 -35.18 -43.29
N ALA A 539 -0.63 -34.33 -44.21
CA ALA A 539 -1.50 -33.19 -44.01
C ALA A 539 -2.95 -33.56 -44.31
N GLU A 540 -3.84 -32.60 -44.01
CA GLU A 540 -5.23 -32.43 -44.45
C GLU A 540 -6.34 -33.05 -43.58
N GLY A 541 -7.20 -32.14 -43.11
CA GLY A 541 -8.39 -32.34 -42.27
C GLY A 541 -8.81 -31.00 -41.69
#